data_AF-A0A7S3AT83-F1
#
_entry.id   AF-A0A7S3AT83-F1
#
_cell.length_a   1.000
_cell.length_b   1.000
_cell.length_c   1.000
_cell.angle_alpha   90.00
_cell.angle_beta   90.00
_cell.angle_gamma   90.00
#
_symmetry.space_group_name_H-M   'P 1'
#
loop_
_entity.id
_entity.type
_entity.pdbx_description
1 polymer ?
#
loop_
_entity_poly.entity_id
_entity_poly.type
_entity_poly.pdbx_seq_one_letter_code
_entity_poly.pdbx_strand_id
1 'polypeptide(L)'
;RGRPTPAVVADEYYCSQVHPLVYDCLTVERWRALNRFAATAGLSLVFGLNGCLGRRSRRSPVDVASFARFFHDTAAARLHVWAFELGNELTGHYAGSDGVAPEALGADVHALSRALERAWPNKADRPKLLGPDVAAFTAGKELPAYFHAFLRAAAGAPALHGVTFHQYPYCSRADSTAAT
;
A
#
# COMPACT_ATOMS: atom_id res chain seq x y z
N ARG A 1 9.49 41.36 28.84
CA ARG A 1 9.72 40.73 27.51
C ARG A 1 9.72 39.22 27.72
N GLY A 2 8.89 38.51 26.98
CA GLY A 2 8.90 37.05 26.92
C GLY A 2 7.90 36.66 25.86
N ARG A 3 8.32 36.63 24.58
CA ARG A 3 7.51 35.95 23.56
C ARG A 3 7.44 34.49 24.00
N PRO A 4 6.23 33.89 24.10
CA PRO A 4 6.15 32.46 24.26
C PRO A 4 6.89 31.84 23.07
N THR A 5 7.91 31.04 23.36
CA THR A 5 8.49 30.13 22.37
C THR A 5 7.35 29.29 21.80
N PRO A 6 7.25 29.14 20.46
CA PRO A 6 6.31 28.19 19.89
C PRO A 6 6.62 26.83 20.53
N ALA A 7 5.62 26.23 21.17
CA ALA A 7 5.71 24.82 21.48
C ALA A 7 6.00 24.12 20.14
N VAL A 8 7.09 23.36 20.08
CA VAL A 8 7.34 22.45 18.96
C VAL A 8 6.15 21.51 18.96
N VAL A 9 5.21 21.75 18.05
CA VAL A 9 4.12 20.82 17.78
C VAL A 9 4.83 19.56 17.31
N ALA A 10 4.75 18.50 18.10
CA ALA A 10 5.35 17.22 17.76
C ALA A 10 4.94 16.86 16.33
N ASP A 11 5.91 16.54 15.49
CA ASP A 11 5.77 16.19 14.08
C ASP A 11 4.46 15.41 13.84
N GLU A 12 3.45 16.08 13.28
CA GLU A 12 2.24 15.43 12.83
C GLU A 12 2.67 14.44 11.74
N TYR A 13 2.45 13.15 11.98
CA TYR A 13 2.87 12.10 11.06
C TYR A 13 2.34 12.39 9.66
N TYR A 14 3.26 12.71 8.75
CA TYR A 14 2.98 12.94 7.36
C TYR A 14 2.88 11.59 6.63
N CYS A 15 1.82 11.43 5.83
CA CYS A 15 1.67 10.30 4.94
C CYS A 15 1.28 10.79 3.54
N SER A 16 2.05 10.42 2.53
CA SER A 16 2.12 10.95 1.18
C SER A 16 0.93 10.50 0.32
N GLN A 17 0.39 9.33 0.62
CA GLN A 17 -0.90 8.86 0.08
C GLN A 17 -2.08 9.58 0.74
N VAL A 18 -1.76 10.55 1.61
CA VAL A 18 -2.66 11.34 2.43
C VAL A 18 -2.33 12.85 2.33
N HIS A 19 -1.27 13.35 1.70
CA HIS A 19 -1.09 14.80 1.46
C HIS A 19 0.07 14.97 0.46
N PRO A 20 0.14 16.00 -0.42
CA PRO A 20 -0.83 17.04 -0.78
C PRO A 20 -1.50 16.81 -2.15
N LEU A 21 -1.40 15.61 -2.73
CA LEU A 21 -1.99 15.29 -4.03
C LEU A 21 -3.42 14.83 -3.79
N VAL A 22 -4.39 15.68 -4.15
CA VAL A 22 -5.85 15.47 -4.18
C VAL A 22 -6.32 14.11 -3.67
N TYR A 23 -7.01 14.13 -2.53
CA TYR A 23 -7.82 13.00 -2.13
C TYR A 23 -9.14 13.02 -2.86
N ASP A 24 -9.44 11.90 -3.49
CA ASP A 24 -10.78 11.58 -3.89
C ASP A 24 -11.21 10.26 -3.27
N CYS A 25 -12.47 10.22 -2.85
CA CYS A 25 -13.11 8.97 -2.49
C CYS A 25 -13.42 8.19 -3.76
N LEU A 26 -12.99 6.93 -3.82
CA LEU A 26 -13.42 6.02 -4.88
C LEU A 26 -14.93 5.77 -4.77
N THR A 27 -15.71 6.31 -5.70
CA THR A 27 -17.17 6.05 -5.73
C THR A 27 -17.46 4.61 -6.18
N VAL A 28 -18.61 4.08 -5.76
CA VAL A 28 -19.09 2.76 -6.21
C VAL A 28 -19.23 2.71 -7.74
N GLU A 29 -19.67 3.81 -8.36
CA GLU A 29 -19.77 3.90 -9.81
C GLU A 29 -18.40 3.78 -10.49
N ARG A 30 -17.39 4.51 -9.99
CA ARG A 30 -16.03 4.44 -10.52
C ARG A 30 -15.42 3.05 -10.31
N TRP A 31 -15.69 2.43 -9.16
CA TRP A 31 -15.23 1.07 -8.87
C TRP A 31 -15.81 0.02 -9.84
N ARG A 32 -17.12 0.12 -10.11
CA ARG A 32 -17.78 -0.70 -11.13
C ARG A 32 -17.25 -0.44 -12.54
N ALA A 33 -16.93 0.82 -12.87
CA ALA A 33 -16.37 1.17 -14.16
C ALA A 33 -14.98 0.57 -14.37
N LEU A 34 -14.10 0.60 -13.37
CA LEU A 34 -12.78 -0.05 -13.41
C LEU A 34 -12.90 -1.57 -13.58
N ASN A 35 -13.81 -2.21 -12.85
CA ASN A 35 -14.09 -3.64 -12.99
C ASN A 35 -14.58 -3.99 -14.40
N ARG A 36 -15.53 -3.22 -14.96
CA ARG A 36 -16.01 -3.42 -16.32
C ARG A 36 -14.90 -3.23 -17.36
N PHE A 37 -14.05 -2.21 -17.19
CA PHE A 37 -12.92 -1.99 -18.07
C PHE A 37 -11.98 -3.20 -18.12
N ALA A 38 -11.56 -3.69 -16.95
CA ALA A 38 -10.68 -4.86 -16.86
C ALA A 38 -11.32 -6.10 -17.51
N ALA A 39 -12.60 -6.37 -17.20
CA ALA A 39 -13.34 -7.51 -17.76
C ALA A 39 -13.47 -7.42 -19.29
N THR A 40 -13.89 -6.27 -19.82
CA THR A 40 -14.03 -6.06 -21.28
C THR A 40 -12.70 -6.17 -22.01
N ALA A 41 -11.61 -5.74 -21.38
CA ALA A 41 -10.26 -5.85 -21.93
C ALA A 41 -9.64 -7.26 -21.77
N GLY A 42 -10.31 -8.20 -21.09
CA GLY A 42 -9.75 -9.52 -20.79
C GLY A 42 -8.59 -9.49 -19.79
N LEU A 43 -8.54 -8.47 -18.93
CA LEU A 43 -7.47 -8.25 -17.95
C LEU A 43 -7.88 -8.69 -16.54
N SER A 44 -6.90 -9.12 -15.74
CA SER A 44 -7.06 -9.37 -14.31
C SER A 44 -6.74 -8.10 -13.51
N LEU A 45 -7.71 -7.60 -12.75
CA LEU A 45 -7.57 -6.37 -11.97
C LEU A 45 -6.78 -6.60 -10.68
N VAL A 46 -5.64 -5.91 -10.53
CA VAL A 46 -4.96 -5.68 -9.25
C VAL A 46 -5.33 -4.28 -8.76
N PHE A 47 -5.66 -4.14 -7.48
CA PHE A 47 -6.04 -2.84 -6.90
C PHE A 47 -5.22 -2.49 -5.66
N GLY A 48 -4.48 -1.38 -5.72
CA GLY A 48 -3.70 -0.85 -4.60
C GLY A 48 -4.57 -0.12 -3.58
N LEU A 49 -4.51 -0.56 -2.33
CA LEU A 49 -5.19 0.08 -1.20
C LEU A 49 -4.33 1.19 -0.61
N ASN A 50 -4.97 2.22 -0.06
CA ASN A 50 -4.29 3.33 0.60
C ASN A 50 -3.56 2.83 1.87
N GLY A 51 -2.24 2.68 1.78
CA GLY A 51 -1.40 2.26 2.88
C GLY A 51 -1.33 3.27 4.03
N CYS A 52 -1.76 4.51 3.84
CA CYS A 52 -1.79 5.56 4.85
C CYS A 52 -3.10 5.68 5.63
N LEU A 53 -4.18 5.04 5.19
CA LEU A 53 -5.52 5.23 5.75
C LEU A 53 -5.55 4.96 7.26
N GLY A 54 -5.82 6.00 8.07
CA GLY A 54 -5.92 5.89 9.53
C GLY A 54 -4.59 5.77 10.28
N ARG A 55 -3.44 5.78 9.59
CA ARG A 55 -2.14 5.76 10.27
C ARG A 55 -1.84 7.08 10.97
N ARG A 56 -1.27 6.98 12.17
CA ARG A 56 -0.86 8.14 13.00
C ARG A 56 0.66 8.20 13.22
N SER A 57 1.40 7.21 12.75
CA SER A 57 2.86 7.14 12.77
C SER A 57 3.33 6.04 11.82
N ARG A 58 4.64 6.01 11.52
CA ARG A 58 5.30 4.95 10.72
C ARG A 58 5.08 3.54 11.28
N ARG A 59 4.76 3.42 12.57
CA ARG A 59 4.54 2.14 13.27
C ARG A 59 3.06 1.88 13.62
N SER A 60 2.17 2.83 13.33
CA SER A 60 0.74 2.66 13.62
C SER A 60 0.09 1.77 12.56
N PRO A 61 -0.89 0.93 12.95
CA PRO A 61 -1.61 0.09 11.99
C PRO A 61 -2.45 0.94 11.04
N VAL A 62 -2.80 0.35 9.91
CA VAL A 62 -3.78 0.90 8.98
C VAL A 62 -5.21 0.68 9.51
N ASP A 63 -6.19 1.46 9.04
CA ASP A 63 -7.60 1.21 9.32
C ASP A 63 -8.14 0.00 8.53
N VAL A 64 -7.90 -1.19 9.10
CA VAL A 64 -8.36 -2.46 8.55
C VAL A 64 -9.89 -2.55 8.49
N ALA A 65 -10.63 -1.84 9.37
CA ALA A 65 -12.09 -1.90 9.39
C ALA A 65 -12.70 -1.27 8.14
N SER A 66 -12.16 -0.12 7.71
CA SER A 66 -12.54 0.52 6.45
C SER A 66 -12.31 -0.40 5.25
N PHE A 67 -11.16 -1.10 5.19
CA PHE A 67 -10.91 -2.07 4.12
C PHE A 67 -11.78 -3.32 4.20
N ALA A 68 -12.07 -3.83 5.39
CA ALA A 68 -12.97 -4.95 5.57
C ALA A 68 -14.38 -4.63 5.03
N ARG A 69 -14.85 -3.39 5.23
CA ARG A 69 -16.12 -2.93 4.65
C ARG A 69 -16.05 -2.86 3.13
N PHE A 70 -14.99 -2.27 2.57
CA PHE A 70 -14.78 -2.21 1.12
C PHE A 70 -14.73 -3.60 0.46
N PHE A 71 -14.05 -4.56 1.10
CA PHE A 71 -14.00 -5.96 0.68
C PHE A 71 -15.39 -6.61 0.69
N HIS A 72 -16.13 -6.47 1.78
CA HIS A 72 -17.49 -6.97 1.88
C HIS A 72 -18.40 -6.41 0.77
N ASP A 73 -18.36 -5.09 0.55
CA ASP A 73 -19.22 -4.44 -0.44
C ASP A 73 -18.81 -4.83 -1.88
N THR A 74 -17.52 -5.05 -2.13
CA THR A 74 -17.01 -5.58 -3.41
C THR A 74 -17.49 -7.02 -3.66
N ALA A 75 -17.40 -7.88 -2.64
CA ALA A 75 -17.88 -9.27 -2.70
C ALA A 75 -19.40 -9.33 -2.93
N ALA A 76 -20.17 -8.54 -2.16
CA ALA A 76 -21.63 -8.46 -2.28
C ALA A 76 -22.08 -7.97 -3.66
N ALA A 77 -21.32 -7.04 -4.27
CA ALA A 77 -21.56 -6.56 -5.62
C ALA A 77 -21.09 -7.52 -6.73
N ARG A 78 -20.49 -8.68 -6.37
CA ARG A 78 -19.91 -9.67 -7.30
C ARG A 78 -18.91 -9.06 -8.29
N LEU A 79 -18.13 -8.10 -7.81
CA LEU A 79 -17.07 -7.47 -8.59
C LEU A 79 -15.80 -8.35 -8.54
N HIS A 80 -15.15 -8.51 -9.69
CA HIS A 80 -14.01 -9.40 -9.84
C HIS A 80 -12.70 -8.64 -9.66
N VAL A 81 -11.98 -8.99 -8.60
CA VAL A 81 -10.62 -8.50 -8.34
C VAL A 81 -9.71 -9.70 -8.25
N TRP A 82 -8.61 -9.68 -8.99
CA TRP A 82 -7.64 -10.77 -8.96
C TRP A 82 -6.73 -10.66 -7.74
N ALA A 83 -6.29 -9.44 -7.39
CA ALA A 83 -5.51 -9.20 -6.19
C ALA A 83 -5.65 -7.78 -5.63
N PHE A 84 -5.31 -7.64 -4.35
CA PHE A 84 -5.08 -6.36 -3.70
C PHE A 84 -3.60 -6.19 -3.33
N GLU A 85 -3.17 -4.94 -3.26
CA GLU A 85 -1.89 -4.50 -2.68
C GLU A 85 -2.17 -3.50 -1.55
N LEU A 86 -1.22 -3.28 -0.65
CA LEU A 86 -1.32 -2.28 0.41
C LEU A 86 -0.16 -1.30 0.33
N GLY A 87 -0.48 -0.05 0.00
CA GLY A 87 0.53 0.99 -0.19
C GLY A 87 1.27 0.87 -1.52
N ASN A 88 2.17 1.84 -1.73
CA ASN A 88 3.02 1.98 -2.91
C ASN A 88 4.28 2.69 -2.43
N GLU A 89 5.43 2.05 -2.54
CA GLU A 89 6.77 2.60 -2.27
C GLU A 89 6.92 3.26 -0.88
N LEU A 90 6.38 2.64 0.17
CA LEU A 90 6.32 3.21 1.53
C LEU A 90 7.61 3.05 2.37
N THR A 91 8.75 2.74 1.77
CA THR A 91 10.00 2.42 2.50
C THR A 91 10.72 3.62 3.10
N GLY A 92 10.41 4.84 2.66
CA GLY A 92 11.04 6.07 3.12
C GLY A 92 12.39 6.37 2.45
N HIS A 93 12.76 5.61 1.40
CA HIS A 93 14.02 5.79 0.68
C HIS A 93 14.01 6.99 -0.28
N TYR A 94 12.83 7.44 -0.72
CA TYR A 94 12.67 8.54 -1.66
C TYR A 94 12.10 9.76 -0.95
N ALA A 95 12.46 10.95 -1.43
CA ALA A 95 11.92 12.19 -0.88
C ALA A 95 10.38 12.18 -0.96
N GLY A 96 9.72 12.38 0.17
CA GLY A 96 8.27 12.31 0.26
C GLY A 96 7.68 10.90 0.42
N SER A 97 8.49 9.85 0.58
CA SER A 97 8.02 8.53 0.99
C SER A 97 7.85 8.43 2.51
N ASP A 98 6.78 7.77 2.95
CA ASP A 98 6.29 7.82 4.33
C ASP A 98 7.13 7.02 5.32
N GLY A 99 7.86 6.04 4.79
CA GLY A 99 8.74 5.20 5.58
C GLY A 99 8.03 4.36 6.63
N VAL A 100 6.85 3.84 6.28
CA VAL A 100 6.14 2.86 7.11
C VAL A 100 7.11 1.74 7.51
N ALA A 101 7.11 1.39 8.79
CA ALA A 101 7.98 0.33 9.29
C ALA A 101 7.57 -1.02 8.66
N PRO A 102 8.54 -1.85 8.21
CA PRO A 102 8.23 -3.10 7.54
C PRO A 102 7.41 -4.06 8.42
N GLU A 103 7.62 -4.03 9.74
CA GLU A 103 6.86 -4.83 10.70
C GLU A 103 5.39 -4.40 10.77
N ALA A 104 5.13 -3.09 10.74
CA ALA A 104 3.76 -2.57 10.75
C ALA A 104 3.03 -2.95 9.46
N LEU A 105 3.68 -2.72 8.31
CA LEU A 105 3.10 -3.08 7.00
C LEU A 105 2.84 -4.59 6.88
N GLY A 106 3.75 -5.43 7.37
CA GLY A 106 3.56 -6.89 7.39
C GLY A 106 2.39 -7.32 8.28
N ALA A 107 2.25 -6.70 9.47
CA ALA A 107 1.13 -6.95 10.36
C ALA A 107 -0.22 -6.50 9.75
N ASP A 108 -0.24 -5.40 9.01
CA ASP A 108 -1.44 -4.94 8.30
C ASP A 108 -1.85 -5.90 7.18
N VAL A 109 -0.89 -6.39 6.38
CA VAL A 109 -1.13 -7.41 5.35
C VAL A 109 -1.70 -8.68 5.98
N HIS A 110 -1.16 -9.09 7.13
CA HIS A 110 -1.71 -10.20 7.89
C HIS A 110 -3.16 -9.92 8.37
N ALA A 111 -3.46 -8.72 8.85
CA ALA A 111 -4.83 -8.36 9.24
C ALA A 111 -5.81 -8.30 8.05
N LEU A 112 -5.36 -7.76 6.91
CA LEU A 112 -6.13 -7.70 5.66
C LEU A 112 -6.41 -9.08 5.10
N SER A 113 -5.47 -10.02 5.18
CA SER A 113 -5.71 -11.40 4.74
C SER A 113 -6.92 -12.02 5.46
N ARG A 114 -7.03 -11.83 6.78
CA ARG A 114 -8.21 -12.29 7.55
C ARG A 114 -9.50 -11.58 7.14
N ALA A 115 -9.43 -10.30 6.79
CA ALA A 115 -10.59 -9.57 6.28
C ALA A 115 -11.04 -10.11 4.91
N LEU A 116 -10.10 -10.46 4.02
CA LEU A 116 -10.39 -11.13 2.75
C LEU A 116 -11.04 -12.49 2.97
N GLU A 117 -10.59 -13.30 3.93
CA GLU A 117 -11.21 -14.61 4.19
C GLU A 117 -12.66 -14.50 4.64
N ARG A 118 -13.00 -13.45 5.40
CA ARG A 118 -14.38 -13.20 5.83
C ARG A 118 -15.26 -12.70 4.69
N ALA A 119 -14.72 -11.84 3.81
CA ALA A 119 -15.46 -11.33 2.66
C ALA A 119 -15.62 -12.37 1.53
N TRP A 120 -14.62 -13.26 1.36
CA TRP A 120 -14.62 -14.38 0.41
C TRP A 120 -14.25 -15.70 1.11
N PRO A 121 -15.23 -16.37 1.75
CA PRO A 121 -15.00 -17.65 2.41
C PRO A 121 -14.55 -18.74 1.44
N ASN A 122 -15.07 -18.74 0.21
CA ASN A 122 -14.62 -19.63 -0.85
C ASN A 122 -13.24 -19.21 -1.35
N LYS A 123 -12.24 -20.09 -1.19
CA LYS A 123 -10.87 -19.84 -1.63
C LYS A 123 -10.74 -19.68 -3.15
N ALA A 124 -11.63 -20.30 -3.94
CA ALA A 124 -11.56 -20.24 -5.40
C ALA A 124 -11.87 -18.83 -5.95
N ASP A 125 -12.71 -18.08 -5.24
CA ASP A 125 -13.18 -16.75 -5.68
C ASP A 125 -12.49 -15.60 -4.92
N ARG A 126 -11.57 -15.94 -4.00
CA ARG A 126 -10.93 -14.99 -3.09
C ARG A 126 -9.81 -14.24 -3.82
N PRO A 127 -9.81 -12.89 -3.80
CA PRO A 127 -8.69 -12.12 -4.32
C PRO A 127 -7.38 -12.44 -3.58
N LYS A 128 -6.28 -12.42 -4.32
CA LYS A 128 -4.93 -12.55 -3.74
C LYS A 128 -4.56 -11.27 -3.00
N LEU A 129 -3.49 -11.36 -2.22
CA LEU A 129 -2.87 -10.22 -1.55
C LEU A 129 -1.38 -10.24 -1.86
N LEU A 130 -0.89 -9.11 -2.39
CA LEU A 130 0.48 -8.91 -2.86
C LEU A 130 1.10 -7.74 -2.07
N GLY A 131 2.42 -7.64 -2.09
CA GLY A 131 3.15 -6.54 -1.45
C GLY A 131 4.64 -6.85 -1.28
N PRO A 132 5.43 -5.95 -0.67
CA PRO A 132 5.06 -4.66 -0.10
C PRO A 132 5.12 -3.50 -1.10
N ASP A 133 5.28 -3.79 -2.40
CA ASP A 133 5.29 -2.80 -3.47
C ASP A 133 6.36 -1.72 -3.30
N VAL A 134 7.56 -2.16 -2.93
CA VAL A 134 8.67 -1.25 -2.60
C VAL A 134 9.38 -0.78 -3.86
N ALA A 135 9.94 0.42 -3.79
CA ALA A 135 10.71 0.99 -4.87
C ALA A 135 12.01 0.20 -5.17
N ALA A 136 12.57 0.46 -6.35
CA ALA A 136 13.67 -0.26 -6.97
C ALA A 136 14.93 -0.40 -6.12
N PHE A 137 15.69 -1.47 -6.39
CA PHE A 137 17.00 -1.77 -5.82
C PHE A 137 18.02 -0.71 -6.22
N THR A 138 18.06 0.40 -5.51
CA THR A 138 19.13 1.39 -5.64
C THR A 138 20.28 0.98 -4.70
N ALA A 139 21.40 0.56 -5.29
CA ALA A 139 22.69 0.36 -4.60
C ALA A 139 22.80 -0.69 -3.46
N GLY A 140 21.83 -1.61 -3.33
CA GLY A 140 22.13 -2.99 -2.90
C GLY A 140 22.40 -3.29 -1.41
N LYS A 141 21.86 -2.57 -0.42
CA LYS A 141 22.01 -3.00 1.00
C LYS A 141 20.75 -2.96 1.89
N GLU A 142 19.82 -2.02 1.68
CA GLU A 142 18.74 -1.75 2.64
C GLU A 142 17.44 -2.51 2.35
N LEU A 143 17.07 -2.64 1.08
CA LEU A 143 15.82 -3.30 0.66
C LEU A 143 15.72 -4.79 1.06
N PRO A 144 16.79 -5.61 1.02
CA PRO A 144 16.72 -6.97 1.54
C PRO A 144 16.26 -6.99 3.01
N ALA A 145 16.77 -6.08 3.85
CA ALA A 145 16.38 -6.04 5.26
C ALA A 145 14.92 -5.65 5.44
N TYR A 146 14.42 -4.66 4.68
CA TYR A 146 13.01 -4.27 4.69
C TYR A 146 12.10 -5.43 4.27
N PHE A 147 12.42 -6.10 3.16
CA PHE A 147 11.70 -7.30 2.72
C PHE A 147 11.73 -8.40 3.77
N HIS A 148 12.89 -8.70 4.35
CA HIS A 148 12.99 -9.74 5.37
C HIS A 148 12.16 -9.41 6.61
N ALA A 149 12.18 -8.16 7.08
CA ALA A 149 11.36 -7.73 8.20
C ALA A 149 9.87 -7.79 7.88
N PHE A 150 9.47 -7.31 6.70
CA PHE A 150 8.10 -7.39 6.21
C PHE A 150 7.61 -8.83 6.09
N LEU A 151 8.38 -9.70 5.43
CA LEU A 151 8.02 -11.11 5.23
C LEU A 151 7.95 -11.87 6.56
N ARG A 152 8.82 -11.56 7.53
CA ARG A 152 8.72 -12.12 8.88
C ARG A 152 7.46 -11.66 9.61
N ALA A 153 7.09 -10.38 9.51
CA ALA A 153 5.90 -9.86 10.16
C ALA A 153 4.60 -10.29 9.45
N ALA A 154 4.64 -10.50 8.14
CA ALA A 154 3.57 -11.08 7.34
C ALA A 154 3.53 -12.61 7.45
N ALA A 155 4.53 -13.25 8.07
CA ALA A 155 4.59 -14.70 8.19
C ALA A 155 3.36 -15.22 8.95
N GLY A 156 2.79 -16.32 8.45
CA GLY A 156 1.54 -16.87 8.99
C GLY A 156 0.28 -16.10 8.55
N ALA A 157 0.38 -15.05 7.73
CA ALA A 157 -0.76 -14.62 6.93
C ALA A 157 -1.19 -15.79 6.04
N PRO A 158 -2.47 -16.18 6.00
CA PRO A 158 -2.95 -17.22 5.10
C PRO A 158 -2.66 -16.97 3.61
N ALA A 159 -2.16 -15.80 3.24
CA ALA A 159 -2.36 -15.25 1.91
C ALA A 159 -1.41 -14.10 1.48
N LEU A 160 -0.14 -14.03 1.89
CA LEU A 160 0.80 -13.28 1.03
C LEU A 160 1.12 -14.15 -0.18
N HIS A 161 0.57 -13.80 -1.34
CA HIS A 161 0.60 -14.63 -2.54
C HIS A 161 1.71 -14.28 -3.51
N GLY A 162 2.32 -13.10 -3.36
CA GLY A 162 3.37 -12.62 -4.24
C GLY A 162 4.12 -11.46 -3.62
N VAL A 163 5.39 -11.36 -3.98
CA VAL A 163 6.27 -10.27 -3.56
C VAL A 163 6.39 -9.28 -4.72
N THR A 164 6.06 -8.02 -4.48
CA THR A 164 6.08 -6.96 -5.49
C THR A 164 7.13 -5.90 -5.19
N PHE A 165 7.72 -5.36 -6.26
CA PHE A 165 8.69 -4.28 -6.24
C PHE A 165 8.66 -3.54 -7.56
N HIS A 166 9.09 -2.29 -7.56
CA HIS A 166 9.24 -1.49 -8.76
C HIS A 166 10.68 -1.54 -9.26
N GLN A 167 10.89 -1.39 -10.57
CA GLN A 167 12.21 -1.26 -11.16
C GLN A 167 12.14 -0.22 -12.29
N TYR A 168 12.91 0.85 -12.14
CA TYR A 168 13.06 1.87 -13.17
C TYR A 168 14.50 1.82 -13.69
N PRO A 169 14.76 1.25 -14.88
CA PRO A 169 16.13 1.08 -15.39
C PRO A 169 16.78 2.40 -15.82
N TYR A 170 15.99 3.46 -16.04
CA TYR A 170 16.47 4.77 -16.46
C TYR A 170 15.89 5.86 -15.57
N CYS A 171 16.74 6.67 -14.95
CA CYS A 171 16.34 7.86 -14.21
C CYS A 171 16.14 9.01 -15.20
N SER A 172 14.90 9.39 -15.46
CA SER A 172 14.57 10.50 -16.38
C SER A 172 14.88 11.87 -15.76
N ARG A 173 16.18 12.15 -15.48
CA ARG A 173 16.85 13.47 -15.31
C ARG A 173 18.20 13.46 -14.56
N ALA A 174 18.81 12.31 -14.26
CA ALA A 174 20.12 12.29 -13.58
C ALA A 174 21.34 12.44 -14.52
N ASP A 175 21.18 12.26 -15.83
CA ASP A 175 22.31 12.22 -16.78
C ASP A 175 22.56 13.53 -17.56
N SER A 176 21.88 14.64 -17.26
CA SER A 176 22.22 15.93 -17.91
C SER A 176 23.42 16.64 -17.29
N THR A 177 24.06 16.09 -16.25
CA THR A 177 25.28 16.66 -15.64
C THR A 177 26.41 15.65 -15.44
N ALA A 178 26.29 14.42 -15.97
CA ALA A 178 27.33 13.40 -15.86
C ALA A 178 28.27 13.33 -17.09
N ALA A 179 28.26 14.35 -17.95
CA ALA A 179 29.21 14.50 -19.05
C ALA A 179 29.47 15.98 -19.37
N THR A 180 30.40 16.58 -18.63
CA THR A 180 31.45 17.52 -19.10
C THR A 180 32.45 17.72 -17.97
#